data_AF-A0A161ZT82-F1
#
_entry.id   AF-A0A161ZT82-F1
#
_cell.length_a   1.000
_cell.length_b   1.000
_cell.length_c   1.000
_cell.angle_alpha   90.00
_cell.angle_beta   90.00
_cell.angle_gamma   90.00
#
_symmetry.space_group_name_H-M   'P 1'
#
loop_
_entity.id
_entity.type
_entity.pdbx_description
1 polymer ?
#
loop_
_entity_poly.entity_id
_entity_poly.type
_entity_poly.pdbx_seq_one_letter_code
_entity_poly.pdbx_strand_id
1 'polypeptide(L)'
;MNVSSIDALGDDLLRNVLRRLPSSSFASAACVSRYWNHLCDTVLCTPKLSSAHSSNPSLQEAVEEVFNKVFAELIRPHFAIVTVTSLDLEEARQLITKKLGSTIPIIYTAPTGLIGRDAITNEFKEIRWQVYFDRNYSYSVSFDDDDSAVRQRRVICLTVGFLPGLKVAAVPLFQSYMVPFVDEFLEDISECVTSVSGCMAPIGMILFTDGSMDSDNLLRKMDYSMSPETVIVGDRCGEFLCGNDSMNKRSKRKRQPLFMVAVALLFMQDPNKPPGIGDIKLHVALSAGLVPVGHTYEVTSVNESSFYWTKLTARSENSDQNFDEQTLRNIFGIGNQALFGAYIGIVKKRKGIAGFEEVNWLSSQIFHEVHGDDKEYLVVDSGADIKTGDCFCFFKEDSHMASSSLRQVSDKFRDLKISCDVGNSDRQRIRPANSEKMKIFGGIIFSCISRGKPHGKANLGSSPFLENFPDVPLAGSFCVGEICRGDSSSYGQLSEEGSHRCCLHYNSSVYLLMSYTPSSQGS
;
A
#
# COMPACT_ATOMS: atom_id res chain seq x y z
N MET A 1 -6.73 9.86 -58.37
CA MET A 1 -5.90 10.19 -57.19
C MET A 1 -6.00 9.01 -56.25
N ASN A 2 -4.97 8.18 -56.17
CA ASN A 2 -4.93 7.05 -55.24
C ASN A 2 -4.54 7.57 -53.86
N VAL A 3 -5.51 7.68 -52.95
CA VAL A 3 -5.23 7.86 -51.53
C VAL A 3 -4.95 6.47 -50.97
N SER A 4 -3.71 6.00 -51.13
CA SER A 4 -3.29 4.66 -50.71
C SER A 4 -2.28 4.70 -49.56
N SER A 5 -2.45 5.63 -48.62
CA SER A 5 -1.89 5.49 -47.27
C SER A 5 -2.91 5.93 -46.25
N ILE A 6 -3.00 5.17 -45.16
CA ILE A 6 -3.77 5.51 -43.96
C ILE A 6 -3.32 6.87 -43.37
N ASP A 7 -2.08 7.29 -43.66
CA ASP A 7 -1.53 8.60 -43.25
C ASP A 7 -2.22 9.80 -43.93
N ALA A 8 -3.05 9.55 -44.95
CA ALA A 8 -3.86 10.59 -45.58
C ALA A 8 -5.21 10.83 -44.89
N LEU A 9 -5.58 10.02 -43.88
CA LEU A 9 -6.67 10.33 -42.97
C LEU A 9 -6.21 11.44 -42.02
N GLY A 10 -6.97 12.54 -41.94
CA GLY A 10 -6.66 13.62 -41.00
C GLY A 10 -6.68 13.14 -39.54
N ASP A 11 -5.90 13.82 -38.68
CA ASP A 11 -5.67 13.47 -37.28
C ASP A 11 -6.96 13.22 -36.48
N ASP A 12 -8.02 14.00 -36.74
CA ASP A 12 -9.30 13.86 -36.04
C ASP A 12 -10.01 12.55 -36.34
N LEU A 13 -9.95 12.11 -37.61
CA LEU A 13 -10.50 10.82 -38.04
C LEU A 13 -9.70 9.66 -37.45
N LEU A 14 -8.37 9.76 -37.47
CA LEU A 14 -7.49 8.77 -36.85
C LEU A 14 -7.72 8.67 -35.33
N ARG A 15 -7.82 9.79 -34.62
CA ARG A 15 -8.14 9.82 -33.19
C ARG A 15 -9.50 9.18 -32.89
N ASN A 16 -10.51 9.42 -33.71
CA ASN A 16 -11.84 8.82 -33.52
C ASN A 16 -11.80 7.29 -33.75
N VAL A 17 -11.04 6.82 -34.74
CA VAL A 17 -10.82 5.37 -34.94
C VAL A 17 -10.09 4.77 -33.74
N LEU A 18 -8.97 5.39 -33.33
CA LEU A 18 -8.17 4.95 -32.18
C LEU A 18 -9.00 4.86 -30.90
N ARG A 19 -9.88 5.83 -30.61
CA ARG A 19 -10.78 5.82 -29.46
C ARG A 19 -11.75 4.64 -29.40
N ARG A 20 -12.01 3.99 -30.54
CA ARG A 20 -12.95 2.87 -30.65
C ARG A 20 -12.25 1.51 -30.73
N LEU A 21 -10.93 1.48 -30.73
CA LEU A 21 -10.19 0.24 -30.76
C LEU A 21 -10.25 -0.46 -29.39
N PRO A 22 -10.34 -1.81 -29.38
CA PRO A 22 -10.05 -2.58 -28.18
C PRO A 22 -8.65 -2.27 -27.66
N SER A 23 -8.44 -2.36 -26.34
CA SER A 23 -7.17 -2.01 -25.68
C SER A 23 -5.95 -2.69 -26.30
N SER A 24 -6.05 -3.96 -26.70
CA SER A 24 -4.96 -4.71 -27.35
C SER A 24 -4.61 -4.16 -28.75
N SER A 25 -5.63 -3.80 -29.53
CA SER A 25 -5.45 -3.21 -30.87
C SER A 25 -4.91 -1.79 -30.77
N PHE A 26 -5.38 -1.02 -29.79
CA PHE A 26 -4.86 0.31 -29.52
C PHE A 26 -3.40 0.29 -29.06
N ALA A 27 -3.03 -0.64 -28.17
CA ALA A 27 -1.64 -0.81 -27.75
C ALA A 27 -0.74 -1.16 -28.95
N SER A 28 -1.22 -2.00 -29.87
CA SER A 28 -0.51 -2.32 -31.11
C SER A 28 -0.37 -1.09 -32.01
N ALA A 29 -1.43 -0.28 -32.12
CA ALA A 29 -1.44 0.97 -32.87
C ALA A 29 -0.39 1.97 -32.34
N ALA A 30 -0.27 2.09 -31.02
CA ALA A 30 0.73 2.94 -30.37
C ALA A 30 2.19 2.53 -30.68
N CYS A 31 2.43 1.30 -31.15
CA CYS A 31 3.75 0.78 -31.49
C CYS A 31 4.11 0.92 -32.98
N VAL A 32 3.18 1.37 -33.84
CA VAL A 32 3.39 1.43 -35.29
C VAL A 32 4.47 2.46 -35.67
N SER A 33 4.40 3.66 -35.10
CA SER A 33 5.36 4.73 -35.36
C SER A 33 5.31 5.78 -34.24
N ARG A 34 6.29 6.69 -34.19
CA ARG A 34 6.27 7.83 -33.25
C ARG A 34 5.04 8.71 -33.41
N TYR A 35 4.56 8.87 -34.65
CA TYR A 35 3.37 9.65 -34.94
C TYR A 35 2.09 9.00 -34.37
N TRP A 36 1.91 7.71 -34.61
CA TRP A 36 0.80 6.94 -34.04
C TRP A 36 0.86 6.86 -32.51
N ASN A 37 2.06 6.71 -31.96
CA ASN A 37 2.28 6.76 -30.51
C ASN A 37 1.79 8.09 -29.93
N HIS A 38 2.18 9.21 -30.55
CA HIS A 38 1.72 10.54 -30.16
C HIS A 38 0.20 10.70 -30.29
N LEU A 39 -0.42 10.24 -31.37
CA LEU A 39 -1.88 10.27 -31.52
C LEU A 39 -2.59 9.43 -30.43
N CYS A 40 -2.07 8.23 -30.12
CA CYS A 40 -2.57 7.42 -29.02
C CYS A 40 -2.44 8.14 -27.67
N ASP A 41 -1.33 8.81 -27.40
CA ASP A 41 -1.15 9.59 -26.18
C ASP A 41 -2.15 10.75 -26.09
N THR A 42 -2.54 11.37 -27.22
CA THR A 42 -3.63 12.37 -27.25
C THR A 42 -5.03 11.78 -27.01
N VAL A 43 -5.19 10.47 -27.18
CA VAL A 43 -6.43 9.76 -26.84
C VAL A 43 -6.45 9.40 -25.36
N LEU A 44 -5.31 9.02 -24.80
CA LEU A 44 -5.11 8.68 -23.39
C LEU A 44 -4.48 9.85 -22.62
N CYS A 45 -5.21 10.96 -22.46
CA CYS A 45 -4.71 12.11 -21.71
C CYS A 45 -5.08 12.11 -20.21
N THR A 46 -6.07 11.29 -19.82
CA THR A 46 -6.59 11.29 -18.44
C THR A 46 -6.09 10.06 -17.68
N PRO A 47 -5.61 10.23 -16.43
CA PRO A 47 -5.23 9.10 -15.61
C PRO A 47 -6.42 8.20 -15.31
N LYS A 48 -6.11 6.93 -15.11
CA LYS A 48 -7.11 5.89 -14.88
C LYS A 48 -6.52 4.76 -14.05
N LEU A 49 -7.29 4.29 -13.08
CA LEU A 49 -7.08 3.02 -12.43
C LEU A 49 -8.14 2.03 -12.93
N SER A 50 -7.80 0.76 -13.06
CA SER A 50 -8.75 -0.30 -13.40
C SER A 50 -8.41 -1.53 -12.58
N SER A 51 -9.40 -2.15 -11.96
CA SER A 51 -9.22 -3.34 -11.13
C SER A 51 -10.39 -4.31 -11.26
N ALA A 52 -10.08 -5.60 -11.16
CA ALA A 52 -11.09 -6.66 -11.09
C ALA A 52 -10.51 -7.89 -10.41
N HIS A 53 -11.36 -8.66 -9.74
CA HIS A 53 -11.00 -9.98 -9.21
C HIS A 53 -11.85 -11.10 -9.80
N SER A 54 -11.32 -12.31 -9.78
CA SER A 54 -12.02 -13.54 -10.13
C SER A 54 -11.75 -14.59 -9.05
N SER A 55 -12.77 -15.40 -8.77
CA SER A 55 -12.70 -16.57 -7.90
C SER A 55 -12.88 -17.88 -8.67
N ASN A 56 -12.62 -17.87 -9.98
CA ASN A 56 -12.76 -19.06 -10.82
C ASN A 56 -11.75 -20.14 -10.36
N PRO A 57 -12.18 -21.40 -10.15
CA PRO A 57 -11.29 -22.49 -9.74
C PRO A 57 -10.11 -22.75 -10.69
N SER A 58 -10.26 -22.43 -11.98
CA SER A 58 -9.21 -22.48 -12.98
C SER A 58 -8.47 -21.14 -13.01
N LEU A 59 -7.18 -21.12 -12.63
CA LEU A 59 -6.37 -19.90 -12.64
C LEU A 59 -6.28 -19.27 -14.04
N GLN A 60 -6.21 -20.11 -15.08
CA GLN A 60 -6.15 -19.62 -16.45
C GLN A 60 -7.44 -18.89 -16.84
N GLU A 61 -8.60 -19.45 -16.51
CA GLU A 61 -9.89 -18.78 -16.75
C GLU A 61 -10.01 -17.52 -15.88
N ALA A 62 -9.62 -17.60 -14.61
CA ALA A 62 -9.61 -16.46 -13.71
C ALA A 62 -8.76 -15.29 -14.24
N VAL A 63 -7.58 -15.60 -14.80
CA VAL A 63 -6.70 -14.63 -15.47
C VAL A 63 -7.39 -14.01 -16.69
N GLU A 64 -8.08 -14.80 -17.52
CA GLU A 64 -8.81 -14.26 -18.67
C GLU A 64 -9.97 -13.36 -18.24
N GLU A 65 -10.72 -13.74 -17.22
CA GLU A 65 -11.83 -12.95 -16.67
C GLU A 65 -11.35 -11.57 -16.18
N VAL A 66 -10.30 -11.54 -15.33
CA VAL A 66 -9.77 -10.26 -14.83
C VAL A 66 -9.14 -9.44 -15.94
N PHE A 67 -8.46 -10.07 -16.90
CA PHE A 67 -7.84 -9.35 -18.03
C PHE A 67 -8.91 -8.72 -18.93
N ASN A 68 -9.93 -9.49 -19.30
CA ASN A 68 -11.04 -9.00 -20.11
C ASN A 68 -11.77 -7.83 -19.42
N LYS A 69 -11.99 -7.92 -18.10
CA LYS A 69 -12.62 -6.84 -17.34
C LYS A 69 -11.74 -5.59 -17.25
N VAL A 70 -10.47 -5.75 -16.85
CA VAL A 70 -9.55 -4.61 -16.63
C VAL A 70 -9.28 -3.84 -17.92
N PHE A 71 -9.20 -4.54 -19.05
CA PHE A 71 -8.93 -3.97 -20.37
C PHE A 71 -10.18 -3.78 -21.24
N ALA A 72 -11.39 -3.94 -20.68
CA ALA A 72 -12.66 -3.71 -21.38
C ALA A 72 -12.76 -2.28 -21.93
N GLU A 73 -12.22 -1.32 -21.19
CA GLU A 73 -12.06 0.05 -21.62
C GLU A 73 -10.58 0.34 -21.92
N LEU A 74 -10.35 1.32 -22.79
CA LEU A 74 -9.02 1.71 -23.22
C LEU A 74 -8.13 2.13 -22.05
N ILE A 75 -7.01 1.43 -21.86
CA ILE A 75 -5.98 1.74 -20.87
C ILE A 75 -4.61 1.27 -21.35
N ARG A 76 -3.58 2.09 -21.14
CA ARG A 76 -2.16 1.74 -21.34
C ARG A 76 -1.49 1.61 -19.97
N PRO A 77 -1.15 0.41 -19.50
CA PRO A 77 -0.55 0.25 -18.18
C PRO A 77 0.76 1.02 -18.03
N HIS A 78 0.90 1.79 -16.95
CA HIS A 78 2.20 2.26 -16.43
C HIS A 78 2.72 1.35 -15.32
N PHE A 79 1.82 0.64 -14.64
CA PHE A 79 2.15 -0.41 -13.68
C PHE A 79 1.01 -1.41 -13.57
N ALA A 80 1.30 -2.56 -12.97
CA ALA A 80 0.29 -3.49 -12.52
C ALA A 80 0.61 -4.06 -11.13
N ILE A 81 -0.42 -4.33 -10.34
CA ILE A 81 -0.37 -5.08 -9.09
C ILE A 81 -1.29 -6.28 -9.26
N VAL A 82 -0.78 -7.47 -8.97
CA VAL A 82 -1.49 -8.74 -9.08
C VAL A 82 -1.56 -9.33 -7.69
N THR A 83 -2.77 -9.42 -7.14
CA THR A 83 -3.01 -10.02 -5.82
C THR A 83 -3.57 -11.42 -6.02
N VAL A 84 -2.96 -12.44 -5.42
CA VAL A 84 -3.37 -13.84 -5.56
C VAL A 84 -3.29 -14.59 -4.24
N THR A 85 -3.85 -15.79 -4.19
CA THR A 85 -3.51 -16.78 -3.17
C THR A 85 -2.05 -17.24 -3.32
N SER A 86 -1.33 -17.45 -2.20
CA SER A 86 0.12 -17.80 -2.18
C SER A 86 0.47 -18.97 -3.10
N LEU A 87 -0.37 -20.01 -3.14
CA LEU A 87 -0.18 -21.19 -3.98
C LEU A 87 -0.13 -20.89 -5.49
N ASP A 88 -0.73 -19.79 -5.92
CA ASP A 88 -0.88 -19.42 -7.33
C ASP A 88 0.14 -18.36 -7.78
N LEU A 89 1.01 -17.87 -6.88
CA LEU A 89 1.85 -16.69 -7.12
C LEU A 89 2.75 -16.84 -8.36
N GLU A 90 3.44 -17.96 -8.49
CA GLU A 90 4.36 -18.21 -9.60
C GLU A 90 3.64 -18.54 -10.91
N GLU A 91 2.53 -19.28 -10.86
CA GLU A 91 1.71 -19.59 -12.04
C GLU A 91 1.05 -18.32 -12.59
N ALA A 92 0.49 -17.49 -11.72
CA ALA A 92 -0.09 -16.19 -12.07
C ALA A 92 0.97 -15.24 -12.64
N ARG A 93 2.20 -15.27 -12.11
CA ARG A 93 3.33 -14.51 -12.66
C ARG A 93 3.57 -14.84 -14.12
N GLN A 94 3.65 -16.12 -14.46
CA GLN A 94 3.89 -16.57 -15.83
C GLN A 94 2.76 -16.17 -16.77
N LEU A 95 1.50 -16.39 -16.36
CA LEU A 95 0.32 -16.10 -17.18
C LEU A 95 0.15 -14.60 -17.44
N ILE A 96 0.27 -13.76 -16.40
CA ILE A 96 0.10 -12.31 -16.52
C ILE A 96 1.29 -11.66 -17.23
N THR A 97 2.53 -12.05 -16.91
CA THR A 97 3.72 -11.47 -17.57
C THR A 97 3.67 -11.76 -19.07
N LYS A 98 3.19 -12.95 -19.48
CA LYS A 98 2.99 -13.30 -20.89
C LYS A 98 1.99 -12.37 -21.60
N LYS A 99 0.97 -11.86 -20.88
CA LYS A 99 -0.06 -10.97 -21.43
C LYS A 99 0.32 -9.49 -21.41
N LEU A 100 0.89 -9.00 -20.30
CA LEU A 100 1.24 -7.58 -20.13
C LEU A 100 2.63 -7.23 -20.69
N GLY A 101 3.48 -8.23 -20.89
CA GLY A 101 4.89 -8.04 -21.21
C GLY A 101 5.73 -7.65 -19.99
N SER A 102 7.04 -7.56 -20.19
CA SER A 102 8.04 -7.29 -19.14
C SER A 102 8.53 -5.84 -19.11
N THR A 103 7.86 -4.94 -19.83
CA THR A 103 8.31 -3.54 -19.97
C THR A 103 7.77 -2.61 -18.89
N ILE A 104 6.65 -2.99 -18.28
CA ILE A 104 6.04 -2.24 -17.17
C ILE A 104 6.44 -2.89 -15.84
N PRO A 105 6.57 -2.12 -14.75
CA PRO A 105 6.67 -2.69 -13.41
C PRO A 105 5.40 -3.48 -13.06
N ILE A 106 5.56 -4.76 -12.74
CA ILE A 106 4.49 -5.63 -12.23
C ILE A 106 4.89 -6.15 -10.86
N ILE A 107 4.05 -5.93 -9.85
CA ILE A 107 4.20 -6.53 -8.52
C ILE A 107 3.17 -7.64 -8.38
N TYR A 108 3.62 -8.84 -8.03
CA TYR A 108 2.77 -9.95 -7.65
C TYR A 108 2.81 -10.06 -6.14
N THR A 109 1.67 -10.17 -5.48
CA THR A 109 1.58 -10.24 -4.02
C THR A 109 0.56 -11.30 -3.61
N ALA A 110 0.84 -12.01 -2.51
CA ALA A 110 -0.03 -12.99 -1.90
C ALA A 110 -0.30 -12.63 -0.44
N PRO A 111 -1.25 -11.69 -0.20
CA PRO A 111 -1.65 -11.24 1.11
C PRO A 111 -2.68 -12.21 1.74
N THR A 112 -3.27 -11.87 2.88
CA THR A 112 -4.26 -12.69 3.60
C THR A 112 -5.72 -12.41 3.21
N GLY A 113 -5.90 -11.64 2.14
CA GLY A 113 -7.21 -11.39 1.55
C GLY A 113 -7.17 -10.36 0.44
N LEU A 114 -8.27 -10.22 -0.29
CA LEU A 114 -8.44 -9.18 -1.30
C LEU A 114 -9.68 -8.34 -1.08
N ILE A 115 -9.65 -7.17 -1.69
CA ILE A 115 -10.73 -6.20 -1.73
C ILE A 115 -10.90 -5.77 -3.20
N GLY A 116 -12.10 -5.87 -3.75
CA GLY A 116 -12.36 -5.41 -5.12
C GLY A 116 -13.70 -5.84 -5.70
N ARG A 117 -13.91 -5.54 -6.99
CA ARG A 117 -15.12 -5.92 -7.74
C ARG A 117 -14.91 -7.18 -8.57
N ASP A 118 -15.90 -8.06 -8.55
CA ASP A 118 -15.87 -9.32 -9.30
C ASP A 118 -15.90 -9.01 -10.81
N ALA A 119 -15.08 -9.73 -11.58
CA ALA A 119 -14.91 -9.51 -13.00
C ALA A 119 -16.19 -9.76 -13.81
N ILE A 120 -17.03 -10.70 -13.34
CA ILE A 120 -18.26 -11.14 -14.01
C ILE A 120 -19.47 -10.41 -13.45
N THR A 121 -19.66 -10.44 -12.13
CA THR A 121 -20.87 -9.90 -11.49
C THR A 121 -20.78 -8.40 -11.21
N ASN A 122 -19.57 -7.82 -11.24
CA ASN A 122 -19.30 -6.44 -10.85
C ASN A 122 -19.62 -6.12 -9.38
N GLU A 123 -19.96 -7.13 -8.59
CA GLU A 123 -20.24 -7.01 -7.17
C GLU A 123 -18.95 -6.75 -6.40
N PHE A 124 -19.03 -5.84 -5.44
CA PHE A 124 -17.91 -5.54 -4.57
C PHE A 124 -17.83 -6.57 -3.44
N LYS A 125 -16.63 -7.14 -3.22
CA LYS A 125 -16.39 -8.15 -2.19
C LYS A 125 -15.08 -7.88 -1.44
N GLU A 126 -15.14 -8.12 -0.14
CA GLU A 126 -13.99 -8.29 0.75
C GLU A 126 -13.84 -9.79 1.03
N ILE A 127 -12.81 -10.44 0.46
CA ILE A 127 -12.58 -11.88 0.60
C ILE A 127 -11.35 -12.08 1.49
N ARG A 128 -11.52 -12.76 2.63
CA ARG A 128 -10.45 -13.06 3.59
C ARG A 128 -10.10 -14.54 3.54
N TRP A 129 -8.81 -14.85 3.71
CA TRP A 129 -8.34 -16.21 3.85
C TRP A 129 -7.21 -16.33 4.86
N GLN A 130 -7.15 -17.49 5.53
CA GLN A 130 -6.07 -17.85 6.43
C GLN A 130 -5.27 -18.97 5.80
N VAL A 131 -3.94 -18.85 5.88
CA VAL A 131 -3.01 -19.90 5.45
C VAL A 131 -2.63 -20.70 6.69
N TYR A 132 -2.92 -22.00 6.69
CA TYR A 132 -2.50 -22.91 7.74
C TYR A 132 -1.34 -23.80 7.28
N PHE A 133 -0.43 -24.02 8.22
CA PHE A 133 0.64 -25.01 8.12
C PHE A 133 0.26 -26.21 8.99
N ASP A 134 0.05 -27.38 8.38
CA ASP A 134 -0.02 -28.62 9.16
C ASP A 134 1.41 -29.09 9.52
N ARG A 135 1.53 -29.96 10.52
CA ARG A 135 2.78 -30.60 10.98
C ARG A 135 3.53 -31.36 9.87
N ASN A 136 2.87 -31.63 8.75
CA ASN A 136 3.44 -32.26 7.56
C ASN A 136 3.96 -31.25 6.51
N TYR A 137 4.04 -29.96 6.83
CA TYR A 137 4.40 -28.88 5.89
C TYR A 137 3.47 -28.80 4.66
N SER A 138 2.23 -29.31 4.75
CA SER A 138 1.23 -29.14 3.71
C SER A 138 0.51 -27.80 3.89
N TYR A 139 0.48 -27.01 2.82
CA TYR A 139 -0.23 -25.73 2.76
C TYR A 139 -1.73 -25.98 2.61
N SER A 140 -2.52 -25.31 3.43
CA SER A 140 -3.97 -25.23 3.22
C SER A 140 -4.45 -23.81 3.42
N VAL A 141 -5.40 -23.38 2.59
CA VAL A 141 -6.02 -22.07 2.68
C VAL A 141 -7.47 -22.28 3.12
N SER A 142 -7.87 -21.64 4.22
CA SER A 142 -9.28 -21.53 4.59
C SER A 142 -9.77 -20.13 4.26
N PHE A 143 -11.01 -20.05 3.82
CA PHE A 143 -11.69 -18.77 3.62
C PHE A 143 -12.67 -18.58 4.77
N ASP A 144 -12.89 -17.33 5.22
CA ASP A 144 -13.80 -17.02 6.33
C ASP A 144 -15.30 -17.23 5.98
N ASP A 145 -15.61 -17.75 4.78
CA ASP A 145 -16.96 -17.95 4.25
C ASP A 145 -17.47 -19.36 4.60
N ASP A 146 -18.69 -19.46 5.16
CA ASP A 146 -19.29 -20.65 5.81
C ASP A 146 -19.62 -21.82 4.85
N ASP A 147 -19.15 -21.76 3.61
CA ASP A 147 -19.42 -22.76 2.58
C ASP A 147 -18.29 -23.80 2.51
N SER A 148 -18.59 -25.00 2.99
CA SER A 148 -17.67 -26.16 3.05
C SER A 148 -17.10 -26.60 1.69
N ALA A 149 -17.61 -26.08 0.56
CA ALA A 149 -17.13 -26.34 -0.80
C ALA A 149 -15.86 -25.54 -1.19
N VAL A 150 -15.35 -24.66 -0.32
CA VAL A 150 -14.43 -23.57 -0.67
C VAL A 150 -12.93 -23.89 -0.57
N ARG A 151 -12.55 -25.14 -0.26
CA ARG A 151 -11.13 -25.54 -0.11
C ARG A 151 -10.27 -25.45 -1.39
N GLN A 152 -10.87 -25.16 -2.55
CA GLN A 152 -10.20 -25.03 -3.84
C GLN A 152 -10.44 -23.68 -4.54
N ARG A 153 -10.96 -22.65 -3.86
CA ARG A 153 -11.11 -21.33 -4.48
C ARG A 153 -9.71 -20.75 -4.76
N ARG A 154 -9.38 -20.61 -6.04
CA ARG A 154 -8.28 -19.76 -6.50
C ARG A 154 -8.82 -18.36 -6.65
N VAL A 155 -8.06 -17.38 -6.18
CA VAL A 155 -8.51 -16.00 -6.25
C VAL A 155 -7.39 -15.12 -6.80
N ILE A 156 -7.73 -14.31 -7.80
CA ILE A 156 -6.81 -13.36 -8.43
C ILE A 156 -7.48 -12.00 -8.55
N CYS A 157 -6.75 -10.93 -8.28
CA CYS A 157 -7.13 -9.56 -8.58
C CYS A 157 -6.03 -8.91 -9.41
N LEU A 158 -6.40 -8.31 -10.53
CA LEU A 158 -5.50 -7.52 -11.37
C LEU A 158 -5.86 -6.04 -11.20
N THR A 159 -4.88 -5.23 -10.80
CA THR A 159 -4.99 -3.77 -10.72
C THR A 159 -3.98 -3.15 -11.67
N VAL A 160 -4.45 -2.26 -12.55
CA VAL A 160 -3.65 -1.58 -13.57
C VAL A 160 -3.85 -0.08 -13.43
N GLY A 161 -2.76 0.68 -13.41
CA GLY A 161 -2.81 2.14 -13.43
C GLY A 161 -2.16 2.73 -14.68
N PHE A 162 -2.85 3.69 -15.28
CA PHE A 162 -2.33 4.61 -16.28
C PHE A 162 -2.23 6.00 -15.66
N LEU A 163 -1.01 6.51 -15.55
CA LEU A 163 -0.68 7.73 -14.81
C LEU A 163 0.10 8.70 -15.72
N PRO A 164 -0.55 9.36 -16.71
CA PRO A 164 0.12 10.33 -17.55
C PRO A 164 0.68 11.48 -16.70
N GLY A 165 1.91 11.87 -17.02
CA GLY A 165 2.64 12.87 -16.25
C GLY A 165 3.45 12.30 -15.07
N LEU A 166 3.35 11.00 -14.81
CA LEU A 166 4.21 10.28 -13.87
C LEU A 166 4.99 9.18 -14.57
N LYS A 167 6.20 8.91 -14.07
CA LYS A 167 6.97 7.70 -14.35
C LYS A 167 6.83 6.75 -13.17
N VAL A 168 6.75 5.46 -13.47
CA VAL A 168 6.62 4.40 -12.47
C VAL A 168 7.77 3.42 -12.61
N ALA A 169 8.37 3.02 -11.48
CA ALA A 169 9.46 2.05 -11.43
C ALA A 169 9.30 1.12 -10.23
N ALA A 170 9.82 -0.10 -10.33
CA ALA A 170 9.94 -1.01 -9.19
C ALA A 170 11.40 -1.13 -8.79
N VAL A 171 11.71 -0.80 -7.52
CA VAL A 171 13.04 -0.93 -6.94
C VAL A 171 13.00 -2.04 -5.90
N PRO A 172 13.78 -3.12 -6.05
CA PRO A 172 13.83 -4.21 -5.08
C PRO A 172 14.88 -3.97 -3.98
N LEU A 173 14.54 -4.31 -2.74
CA LEU A 173 15.47 -4.46 -1.62
C LEU A 173 15.92 -5.92 -1.55
N PHE A 174 17.24 -6.11 -1.52
CA PHE A 174 17.85 -7.43 -1.36
C PHE A 174 18.44 -7.62 0.02
N GLN A 175 18.54 -8.88 0.42
CA GLN A 175 19.32 -9.32 1.57
C GLN A 175 20.35 -10.37 1.18
N SER A 176 21.40 -10.46 1.98
CA SER A 176 22.35 -11.57 1.99
C SER A 176 22.58 -12.02 3.42
N TYR A 177 22.61 -13.33 3.66
CA TYR A 177 22.81 -13.91 5.00
C TYR A 177 21.92 -13.26 6.09
N MET A 178 20.64 -13.04 5.78
CA MET A 178 19.64 -12.41 6.68
C MET A 178 19.88 -10.93 7.02
N VAL A 179 20.80 -10.25 6.32
CA VAL A 179 21.04 -8.81 6.47
C VAL A 179 20.48 -8.06 5.26
N PRO A 180 19.43 -7.24 5.41
CA PRO A 180 18.89 -6.42 4.33
C PRO A 180 19.82 -5.23 4.02
N PHE A 181 20.07 -4.99 2.73
CA PHE A 181 20.89 -3.86 2.25
C PHE A 181 20.07 -2.56 2.21
N VAL A 182 19.58 -2.12 3.38
CA VAL A 182 18.67 -0.97 3.47
C VAL A 182 19.29 0.31 2.95
N ASP A 183 20.56 0.59 3.25
CA ASP A 183 21.21 1.84 2.80
C ASP A 183 21.37 1.88 1.27
N GLU A 184 21.82 0.77 0.66
CA GLU A 184 21.90 0.65 -0.80
C GLU A 184 20.52 0.77 -1.45
N PHE A 185 19.48 0.22 -0.83
CA PHE A 185 18.12 0.35 -1.33
C PHE A 185 17.62 1.80 -1.33
N LEU A 186 17.95 2.58 -0.30
CA LEU A 186 17.64 4.00 -0.25
C LEU A 186 18.43 4.79 -1.30
N GLU A 187 19.70 4.43 -1.51
CA GLU A 187 20.53 4.98 -2.58
C GLU A 187 19.93 4.67 -3.97
N ASP A 188 19.48 3.44 -4.21
CA ASP A 188 18.84 3.05 -5.48
C ASP A 188 17.56 3.82 -5.75
N ILE A 189 16.74 4.02 -4.71
CA ILE A 189 15.53 4.83 -4.82
C ILE A 189 15.93 6.25 -5.21
N SER A 190 16.89 6.85 -4.49
CA SER A 190 17.36 8.21 -4.77
C SER A 190 17.93 8.35 -6.18
N GLU A 191 18.78 7.41 -6.62
CA GLU A 191 19.36 7.38 -7.96
C GLU A 191 18.25 7.25 -9.03
N CYS A 192 17.29 6.35 -8.81
CA CYS A 192 16.16 6.16 -9.72
C CYS A 192 15.34 7.45 -9.85
N VAL A 193 14.95 8.06 -8.73
CA VAL A 193 14.16 9.29 -8.71
C VAL A 193 14.92 10.46 -9.35
N THR A 194 16.20 10.62 -9.03
CA THR A 194 17.06 11.68 -9.58
C THR A 194 17.21 11.52 -11.08
N SER A 195 17.45 10.31 -11.57
CA SER A 195 17.62 10.02 -13.01
C SER A 195 16.37 10.32 -13.84
N VAL A 196 15.19 10.23 -13.23
CA VAL A 196 13.90 10.40 -13.89
C VAL A 196 13.36 11.83 -13.77
N SER A 197 13.42 12.40 -12.57
CA SER A 197 12.72 13.64 -12.21
C SER A 197 13.65 14.82 -11.92
N GLY A 198 14.95 14.57 -11.70
CA GLY A 198 15.87 15.55 -11.15
C GLY A 198 15.64 15.88 -9.66
N CYS A 199 14.60 15.32 -9.04
CA CYS A 199 14.29 15.49 -7.62
C CYS A 199 14.99 14.41 -6.76
N MET A 200 15.10 14.67 -5.45
CA MET A 200 15.69 13.73 -4.48
C MET A 200 14.67 12.75 -3.87
N ALA A 201 13.37 12.96 -4.04
CA ALA A 201 12.32 12.15 -3.42
C ALA A 201 11.13 11.90 -4.37
N PRO A 202 10.52 10.70 -4.33
CA PRO A 202 9.33 10.40 -5.13
C PRO A 202 8.09 11.11 -4.56
N ILE A 203 7.05 11.23 -5.38
CA ILE A 203 5.74 11.74 -4.94
C ILE A 203 5.12 10.76 -3.94
N GLY A 204 5.27 9.47 -4.20
CA GLY A 204 4.97 8.44 -3.25
C GLY A 204 5.39 7.06 -3.73
N MET A 205 5.12 6.06 -2.91
CA MET A 205 5.36 4.66 -3.27
C MET A 205 4.41 3.72 -2.55
N ILE A 206 4.24 2.55 -3.15
CA ILE A 206 3.65 1.38 -2.50
C ILE A 206 4.77 0.40 -2.18
N LEU A 207 4.93 0.07 -0.91
CA LEU A 207 5.97 -0.81 -0.39
C LEU A 207 5.38 -2.18 -0.05
N PHE A 208 6.02 -3.25 -0.53
CA PHE A 208 5.71 -4.62 -0.15
C PHE A 208 6.94 -5.20 0.53
N THR A 209 6.80 -5.73 1.74
CA THR A 209 7.91 -6.35 2.48
C THR A 209 7.60 -7.79 2.83
N ASP A 210 8.66 -8.57 3.03
CA ASP A 210 8.61 -9.95 3.50
C ASP A 210 8.46 -9.93 5.02
N GLY A 211 7.56 -10.76 5.56
CA GLY A 211 7.30 -10.84 7.00
C GLY A 211 8.51 -11.26 7.84
N SER A 212 9.52 -11.87 7.21
CA SER A 212 10.79 -12.27 7.85
C SER A 212 11.80 -11.12 8.02
N MET A 213 11.56 -9.96 7.40
CA MET A 213 12.46 -8.81 7.44
C MET A 213 12.14 -7.88 8.63
N ASP A 214 13.17 -7.33 9.26
CA ASP A 214 13.07 -6.16 10.16
C ASP A 214 12.60 -4.93 9.35
N SER A 215 11.28 -4.78 9.30
CA SER A 215 10.59 -3.71 8.60
C SER A 215 10.71 -2.37 9.35
N ASP A 216 10.90 -2.41 10.66
CA ASP A 216 10.99 -1.20 11.49
C ASP A 216 12.25 -0.42 11.16
N ASN A 217 13.39 -1.09 11.02
CA ASN A 217 14.63 -0.43 10.63
C ASN A 217 14.53 0.19 9.22
N LEU A 218 13.91 -0.51 8.26
CA LEU A 218 13.65 0.01 6.92
C LEU A 218 12.78 1.28 6.98
N LEU A 219 11.60 1.17 7.58
CA LEU A 219 10.61 2.25 7.64
C LEU A 219 11.17 3.46 8.40
N ARG A 220 11.93 3.24 9.47
CA ARG A 220 12.60 4.30 10.22
C ARG A 220 13.63 5.05 9.38
N LYS A 221 14.45 4.34 8.60
CA LYS A 221 15.44 4.96 7.70
C LYS A 221 14.76 5.67 6.53
N MET A 222 13.66 5.14 6.00
CA MET A 222 12.85 5.83 4.98
C MET A 222 12.21 7.11 5.52
N ASP A 223 11.61 7.08 6.70
CA ASP A 223 11.00 8.25 7.34
C ASP A 223 12.04 9.35 7.62
N TYR A 224 13.31 8.98 7.79
CA TYR A 224 14.43 9.91 7.93
C TYR A 224 14.92 10.47 6.58
N SER A 225 15.03 9.61 5.56
CA SER A 225 15.72 9.96 4.31
C SER A 225 14.81 10.66 3.29
N MET A 226 13.50 10.56 3.45
CA MET A 226 12.52 11.06 2.47
C MET A 226 11.79 12.31 2.95
N SER A 227 11.41 13.18 2.00
CA SER A 227 10.59 14.36 2.28
C SER A 227 9.33 13.99 3.08
N PRO A 228 8.89 14.79 4.07
CA PRO A 228 7.62 14.56 4.78
C PRO A 228 6.40 14.48 3.86
N GLU A 229 6.47 15.07 2.67
CA GLU A 229 5.42 15.05 1.66
C GLU A 229 5.37 13.73 0.87
N THR A 230 6.43 12.91 0.92
CA THR A 230 6.46 11.62 0.23
C THR A 230 5.53 10.63 0.92
N VAL A 231 4.50 10.23 0.18
CA VAL A 231 3.54 9.20 0.59
C VAL A 231 4.18 7.81 0.57
N ILE A 232 4.02 7.04 1.64
CA ILE A 232 4.42 5.62 1.68
C ILE A 232 3.23 4.83 2.20
N VAL A 233 2.73 3.90 1.42
CA VAL A 233 1.70 2.95 1.86
C VAL A 233 2.14 1.53 1.54
N GLY A 234 1.52 0.51 2.10
CA GLY A 234 1.91 -0.85 1.76
C GLY A 234 1.50 -1.96 2.70
N ASP A 235 2.11 -3.12 2.45
CA ASP A 235 1.89 -4.39 3.14
C ASP A 235 3.22 -4.90 3.71
N ARG A 236 3.27 -5.13 5.04
CA ARG A 236 4.46 -5.60 5.74
C ARG A 236 4.75 -7.10 5.54
N CYS A 237 3.73 -7.91 5.32
CA CYS A 237 3.80 -9.35 5.58
C CYS A 237 3.21 -10.16 4.42
N GLY A 238 3.47 -9.71 3.18
CA GLY A 238 3.05 -10.39 1.98
C GLY A 238 4.17 -11.24 1.38
N GLU A 239 3.83 -12.38 0.78
CA GLU A 239 4.72 -13.00 -0.21
C GLU A 239 4.63 -12.19 -1.51
N PHE A 240 5.74 -11.90 -2.17
CA PHE A 240 5.70 -11.11 -3.40
C PHE A 240 6.80 -11.47 -4.41
N LEU A 241 6.53 -11.16 -5.68
CA LEU A 241 7.46 -11.27 -6.79
C LEU A 241 7.44 -9.98 -7.63
N CYS A 242 8.55 -9.67 -8.28
CA CYS A 242 8.63 -8.57 -9.24
C CYS A 242 8.75 -9.15 -10.66
N GLY A 243 7.90 -8.69 -11.58
CA GLY A 243 7.85 -9.17 -12.97
C GLY A 243 9.02 -8.70 -13.84
N ASN A 244 9.78 -7.70 -13.41
CA ASN A 244 10.97 -7.25 -14.12
C ASN A 244 12.15 -8.17 -13.81
N ASP A 245 12.96 -8.47 -14.82
CA ASP A 245 14.22 -9.26 -14.78
C ASP A 245 15.34 -8.65 -13.89
N SER A 246 14.99 -7.74 -12.96
CA SER A 246 15.90 -7.05 -12.04
C SER A 246 16.75 -8.02 -11.21
N MET A 247 16.17 -9.16 -10.83
CA MET A 247 16.83 -10.30 -10.19
C MET A 247 18.09 -10.77 -10.95
N ASN A 248 18.03 -10.81 -12.29
CA ASN A 248 19.11 -11.34 -13.12
C ASN A 248 20.27 -10.36 -13.34
N LYS A 249 20.04 -9.05 -13.18
CA LYS A 249 21.08 -8.02 -13.39
C LYS A 249 21.99 -7.85 -12.16
N ARG A 250 21.43 -7.94 -10.95
CA ARG A 250 22.15 -7.64 -9.70
C ARG A 250 22.89 -8.85 -9.12
N SER A 251 22.30 -10.05 -9.22
CA SER A 251 22.95 -11.32 -8.83
C SER A 251 24.28 -11.54 -9.55
N LYS A 252 24.36 -11.16 -10.83
CA LYS A 252 25.60 -11.21 -11.63
C LYS A 252 26.71 -10.28 -11.11
N ARG A 253 26.38 -9.17 -10.46
CA ARG A 253 27.36 -8.21 -9.93
C ARG A 253 27.98 -8.66 -8.61
N LYS A 254 27.22 -9.33 -7.74
CA LYS A 254 27.66 -9.60 -6.35
C LYS A 254 28.19 -11.02 -6.06
N ARG A 255 28.18 -11.96 -7.02
CA ARG A 255 28.70 -13.34 -6.86
C ARG A 255 28.20 -14.10 -5.60
N GLN A 256 27.09 -13.68 -5.02
CA GLN A 256 26.48 -14.24 -3.80
C GLN A 256 24.98 -14.42 -4.01
N PRO A 257 24.35 -15.38 -3.31
CA PRO A 257 22.89 -15.52 -3.33
C PRO A 257 22.26 -14.27 -2.70
N LEU A 258 21.41 -13.60 -3.48
CA LEU A 258 20.62 -12.45 -3.05
C LEU A 258 19.15 -12.85 -3.03
N PHE A 259 18.47 -12.57 -1.93
CA PHE A 259 17.02 -12.78 -1.80
C PHE A 259 16.34 -11.41 -1.76
N MET A 260 15.25 -11.24 -2.51
CA MET A 260 14.47 -10.01 -2.46
C MET A 260 13.55 -10.08 -1.23
N VAL A 261 13.59 -9.05 -0.39
CA VAL A 261 12.81 -8.97 0.87
C VAL A 261 11.95 -7.72 0.99
N ALA A 262 12.10 -6.77 0.08
CA ALA A 262 11.06 -5.80 -0.19
C ALA A 262 11.08 -5.37 -1.66
N VAL A 263 10.01 -4.72 -2.09
CA VAL A 263 9.96 -3.99 -3.35
C VAL A 263 9.15 -2.72 -3.18
N ALA A 264 9.70 -1.59 -3.64
CA ALA A 264 9.00 -0.31 -3.70
C ALA A 264 8.55 -0.03 -5.13
N LEU A 265 7.25 0.15 -5.32
CA LEU A 265 6.65 0.68 -6.54
C LEU A 265 6.60 2.21 -6.44
N LEU A 266 7.52 2.89 -7.11
CA LEU A 266 7.75 4.33 -7.02
C LEU A 266 6.91 5.12 -8.02
N PHE A 267 6.32 6.23 -7.58
CA PHE A 267 5.64 7.22 -8.42
C PHE A 267 6.46 8.51 -8.46
N MET A 268 6.95 8.87 -9.65
CA MET A 268 7.88 9.98 -9.86
C MET A 268 7.30 10.98 -10.85
N GLN A 269 7.53 12.27 -10.61
CA GLN A 269 7.12 13.31 -11.55
C GLN A 269 7.85 13.11 -12.88
N ASP A 270 7.12 13.12 -14.00
CA ASP A 270 7.72 13.17 -15.33
C ASP A 270 7.98 14.64 -15.70
N PRO A 271 9.25 15.10 -15.74
CA PRO A 271 9.57 16.47 -16.12
C PRO A 271 9.34 16.71 -17.61
N ASN A 272 9.30 15.64 -18.41
CA ASN A 272 9.05 15.66 -19.84
C ASN A 272 7.58 15.36 -20.18
N LYS A 273 6.66 15.54 -19.22
CA LYS A 273 5.24 15.31 -19.48
C LYS A 273 4.75 16.24 -20.61
N PRO A 274 3.93 15.73 -21.56
CA PRO A 274 3.42 16.55 -22.64
C PRO A 274 2.66 17.80 -22.15
N PRO A 275 2.68 18.90 -22.92
CA PRO A 275 1.81 20.05 -22.67
C PRO A 275 0.34 19.59 -22.65
N GLY A 276 -0.45 20.11 -21.72
CA GLY A 276 -1.85 19.69 -21.56
C GLY A 276 -2.08 18.52 -20.57
N ILE A 277 -1.00 17.94 -20.01
CA ILE A 277 -1.12 16.94 -18.94
C ILE A 277 -1.14 17.64 -17.58
N GLY A 278 -2.23 17.42 -16.85
CA GLY A 278 -2.44 17.93 -15.50
C GLY A 278 -1.54 17.31 -14.43
N ASP A 279 -1.92 17.52 -13.18
CA ASP A 279 -1.18 17.05 -12.00
C ASP A 279 -1.93 15.92 -11.30
N ILE A 280 -1.18 14.87 -10.96
CA ILE A 280 -1.69 13.74 -10.16
C ILE A 280 -1.23 13.93 -8.72
N LYS A 281 -2.15 13.78 -7.76
CA LYS A 281 -1.86 13.80 -6.32
C LYS A 281 -2.30 12.50 -5.66
N LEU A 282 -1.45 12.03 -4.74
CA LEU A 282 -1.70 10.88 -3.88
C LEU A 282 -2.16 11.40 -2.51
N HIS A 283 -3.33 10.96 -2.07
CA HIS A 283 -3.88 11.29 -0.74
C HIS A 283 -3.87 10.03 0.12
N VAL A 284 -3.52 10.19 1.39
CA VAL A 284 -3.47 9.08 2.36
C VAL A 284 -4.44 9.35 3.49
N ALA A 285 -5.11 8.29 3.94
CA ALA A 285 -5.84 8.31 5.18
C ALA A 285 -5.58 7.03 5.97
N LEU A 286 -5.56 7.15 7.29
CA LEU A 286 -5.42 6.02 8.22
C LEU A 286 -6.68 5.91 9.08
N SER A 287 -7.23 4.70 9.15
CA SER A 287 -8.20 4.31 10.17
C SER A 287 -7.46 3.48 11.23
N ALA A 288 -7.18 4.06 12.39
CA ALA A 288 -6.50 3.41 13.51
C ALA A 288 -7.48 2.61 14.38
N GLY A 289 -7.02 1.53 15.02
CA GLY A 289 -7.88 0.60 15.79
C GLY A 289 -7.26 0.14 17.10
N LEU A 290 -6.13 0.72 17.48
CA LEU A 290 -5.49 0.49 18.75
C LEU A 290 -5.79 1.63 19.71
N VAL A 291 -5.97 1.31 20.99
CA VAL A 291 -6.07 2.29 22.09
C VAL A 291 -5.05 1.98 23.17
N PRO A 292 -4.43 3.01 23.77
CA PRO A 292 -3.52 2.80 24.89
C PRO A 292 -4.28 2.27 26.11
N VAL A 293 -3.65 1.38 26.88
CA VAL A 293 -4.18 0.79 28.10
C VAL A 293 -3.12 0.70 29.19
N GLY A 294 -3.56 0.84 30.45
CA GLY A 294 -2.67 0.76 31.61
C GLY A 294 -1.78 2.00 31.78
N HIS A 295 -0.70 1.81 32.55
CA HIS A 295 0.29 2.86 32.84
C HIS A 295 1.45 2.83 31.85
N THR A 296 2.30 3.85 31.91
CA THR A 296 3.61 3.85 31.25
C THR A 296 4.60 3.01 32.05
N TYR A 297 5.39 2.21 31.33
CA TYR A 297 6.46 1.38 31.89
C TYR A 297 7.80 1.80 31.29
N GLU A 298 8.85 1.69 32.08
CA GLU A 298 10.24 1.86 31.64
C GLU A 298 10.91 0.50 31.54
N VAL A 299 11.57 0.23 30.41
CA VAL A 299 12.35 -0.99 30.20
C VAL A 299 13.59 -0.98 31.11
N THR A 300 13.70 -1.95 32.01
CA THR A 300 14.84 -2.08 32.94
C THR A 300 15.92 -3.02 32.40
N SER A 301 15.55 -4.07 31.66
CA SER A 301 16.51 -4.94 30.98
C SER A 301 15.97 -5.49 29.68
N VAL A 302 16.87 -5.71 28.72
CA VAL A 302 16.58 -6.28 27.40
C VAL A 302 17.46 -7.52 27.22
N ASN A 303 16.84 -8.63 26.88
CA ASN A 303 17.51 -9.87 26.53
C ASN A 303 17.04 -10.31 25.15
N GLU A 304 17.91 -10.15 24.16
CA GLU A 304 17.69 -10.62 22.80
C GLU A 304 17.80 -12.15 22.78
N SER A 305 16.65 -12.81 22.91
CA SER A 305 16.60 -14.27 23.08
C SER A 305 16.66 -15.04 21.75
N SER A 306 16.21 -14.43 20.65
CA SER A 306 16.23 -15.01 19.30
C SER A 306 16.05 -13.93 18.22
N PHE A 307 16.23 -14.28 16.94
CA PHE A 307 15.97 -13.38 15.81
C PHE A 307 14.51 -12.87 15.73
N TYR A 308 13.56 -13.58 16.33
CA TYR A 308 12.14 -13.27 16.20
C TYR A 308 11.58 -12.57 17.43
N TRP A 309 12.16 -12.78 18.62
CA TRP A 309 11.57 -12.35 19.89
C TRP A 309 12.58 -11.69 20.83
N THR A 310 12.15 -10.60 21.44
CA THR A 310 12.88 -9.88 22.48
C THR A 310 12.21 -10.07 23.83
N LYS A 311 13.00 -10.41 24.85
CA LYS A 311 12.55 -10.54 26.24
C LYS A 311 12.90 -9.27 27.00
N LEU A 312 11.93 -8.70 27.70
CA LEU A 312 12.06 -7.42 28.40
C LEU A 312 11.70 -7.60 29.88
N THR A 313 12.41 -6.91 30.76
CA THR A 313 11.87 -6.57 32.08
C THR A 313 11.56 -5.09 32.10
N ALA A 314 10.52 -4.73 32.85
CA ALA A 314 10.05 -3.36 32.93
C ALA A 314 9.61 -3.01 34.35
N ARG A 315 9.59 -1.72 34.66
CA ARG A 315 9.02 -1.18 35.90
C ARG A 315 8.00 -0.11 35.58
N SER A 316 6.98 0.05 36.42
CA SER A 316 6.05 1.16 36.29
C SER A 316 6.78 2.47 36.56
N GLU A 317 6.49 3.53 35.79
CA GLU A 317 7.10 4.85 36.02
C GLU A 317 6.79 5.41 37.43
N ASN A 318 5.67 4.97 38.03
CA ASN A 318 5.16 5.45 39.31
C ASN A 318 5.30 4.44 40.47
N SER A 319 5.97 3.30 40.27
CA SER A 319 6.20 2.34 41.37
C SER A 319 7.50 1.56 41.21
N ASP A 320 8.13 1.21 42.33
CA ASP A 320 9.30 0.31 42.37
C ASP A 320 8.93 -1.16 42.10
N GLN A 321 7.68 -1.45 41.75
CA GLN A 321 7.25 -2.81 41.43
C GLN A 321 7.63 -3.14 40.00
N ASN A 322 8.37 -4.24 39.86
CA ASN A 322 8.64 -4.83 38.56
C ASN A 322 7.33 -5.31 37.93
N PHE A 323 7.30 -5.21 36.62
CA PHE A 323 6.24 -5.77 35.79
C PHE A 323 6.21 -7.30 35.95
N ASP A 324 5.03 -7.85 36.21
CA ASP A 324 4.80 -9.28 36.35
C ASP A 324 3.62 -9.78 35.50
N GLU A 325 3.49 -11.11 35.40
CA GLU A 325 2.41 -11.78 34.66
C GLU A 325 1.02 -11.29 35.07
N GLN A 326 0.80 -11.11 36.38
CA GLN A 326 -0.49 -10.70 36.91
C GLN A 326 -0.83 -9.27 36.47
N THR A 327 0.15 -8.39 36.38
CA THR A 327 0.00 -7.04 35.84
C THR A 327 -0.43 -7.08 34.38
N LEU A 328 0.20 -7.91 33.54
CA LEU A 328 -0.19 -8.09 32.14
C LEU A 328 -1.65 -8.58 32.04
N ARG A 329 -2.02 -9.62 32.80
CA ARG A 329 -3.37 -10.17 32.83
C ARG A 329 -4.41 -9.13 33.30
N ASN A 330 -4.07 -8.33 34.30
CA ASN A 330 -4.94 -7.26 34.81
C ASN A 330 -5.16 -6.15 33.78
N ILE A 331 -4.11 -5.73 33.03
CA ILE A 331 -4.21 -4.67 32.01
C ILE A 331 -5.19 -5.07 30.91
N PHE A 332 -5.09 -6.30 30.43
CA PHE A 332 -5.91 -6.77 29.33
C PHE A 332 -7.22 -7.43 29.79
N GLY A 333 -7.42 -7.66 31.09
CA GLY A 333 -8.57 -8.37 31.63
C GLY A 333 -8.64 -9.82 31.16
N ILE A 334 -7.49 -10.40 30.82
CA ILE A 334 -7.36 -11.71 30.19
C ILE A 334 -7.12 -12.76 31.28
N GLY A 335 -8.06 -13.71 31.40
CA GLY A 335 -7.88 -14.95 32.18
C GLY A 335 -6.87 -15.88 31.50
N ASN A 336 -7.18 -17.17 31.29
CA ASN A 336 -6.30 -18.11 30.57
C ASN A 336 -6.34 -17.99 29.03
N GLN A 337 -6.78 -16.85 28.47
CA GLN A 337 -6.82 -16.66 27.02
C GLN A 337 -5.48 -16.16 26.47
N ALA A 338 -5.19 -16.46 25.21
CA ALA A 338 -3.97 -16.02 24.54
C ALA A 338 -4.02 -14.50 24.27
N LEU A 339 -2.87 -13.83 24.39
CA LEU A 339 -2.67 -12.37 24.24
C LEU A 339 -2.68 -11.89 22.78
N PHE A 340 -3.50 -12.50 21.91
CA PHE A 340 -3.60 -12.06 20.53
C PHE A 340 -4.14 -10.63 20.46
N GLY A 341 -3.47 -9.75 19.71
CA GLY A 341 -3.89 -8.35 19.53
C GLY A 341 -3.47 -7.40 20.67
N ALA A 342 -2.52 -7.81 21.51
CA ALA A 342 -1.85 -6.95 22.47
C ALA A 342 -0.53 -6.42 21.89
N TYR A 343 -0.25 -5.13 22.08
CA TYR A 343 0.96 -4.49 21.58
C TYR A 343 1.59 -3.63 22.67
N ILE A 344 2.91 -3.40 22.59
CA ILE A 344 3.55 -2.27 23.27
C ILE A 344 3.85 -1.18 22.24
N GLY A 345 3.62 0.08 22.60
CA GLY A 345 4.01 1.23 21.80
C GLY A 345 5.17 1.96 22.47
N ILE A 346 6.35 1.94 21.85
CA ILE A 346 7.55 2.64 22.34
C ILE A 346 7.69 3.98 21.63
N VAL A 347 7.92 5.03 22.39
CA VAL A 347 8.17 6.37 21.84
C VAL A 347 9.68 6.60 21.72
N LYS A 348 10.16 6.66 20.49
CA LYS A 348 11.55 6.99 20.16
C LYS A 348 11.67 8.47 19.83
N LYS A 349 12.48 9.19 20.60
CA LYS A 349 12.89 10.57 20.27
C LYS A 349 14.16 10.54 19.45
N ARG A 350 14.20 11.31 18.36
CA ARG A 350 15.36 11.42 17.48
C ARG A 350 15.62 12.87 17.07
N LYS A 351 16.90 13.20 16.89
CA LYS A 351 17.31 14.49 16.31
C LYS A 351 17.00 14.47 14.81
N GLY A 352 16.15 15.37 14.34
CA GLY A 352 15.99 15.66 12.92
C GLY A 352 17.19 16.44 12.42
N ILE A 353 17.72 16.08 11.26
CA ILE A 353 18.71 16.90 10.55
C ILE A 353 17.93 17.87 9.67
N ALA A 354 17.56 19.02 10.22
CA ALA A 354 17.22 20.18 9.42
C ALA A 354 18.53 20.89 9.08
N GLY A 355 18.73 21.25 7.82
CA GLY A 355 19.93 21.96 7.37
C GLY A 355 20.17 23.22 8.21
N PHE A 356 21.35 23.30 8.81
CA PHE A 356 22.00 24.42 9.50
C PHE A 356 21.23 25.34 10.49
N GLU A 357 19.92 25.24 10.69
CA GLU A 357 19.20 26.02 11.69
C GLU A 357 18.17 25.14 12.44
N GLU A 358 18.40 25.02 13.76
CA GLU A 358 17.64 24.27 14.79
C GLU A 358 17.46 22.74 14.66
N VAL A 359 17.88 22.03 15.73
CA VAL A 359 17.68 20.58 15.88
C VAL A 359 16.22 20.31 16.23
N ASN A 360 15.39 20.06 15.23
CA ASN A 360 14.01 19.61 15.45
C ASN A 360 14.00 18.17 15.96
N TRP A 361 13.53 17.95 17.19
CA TRP A 361 13.33 16.59 17.71
C TRP A 361 12.05 15.99 17.12
N LEU A 362 12.19 14.87 16.41
CA LEU A 362 11.07 14.08 15.94
C LEU A 362 10.81 12.96 16.96
N SER A 363 9.54 12.72 17.27
CA SER A 363 9.13 11.57 18.08
C SER A 363 8.37 10.60 17.19
N SER A 364 8.82 9.34 17.16
CA SER A 364 8.15 8.26 16.44
C SER A 364 7.67 7.18 17.38
N GLN A 365 6.51 6.60 17.12
CA GLN A 365 5.97 5.47 17.85
C GLN A 365 6.16 4.19 17.04
N ILE A 366 6.74 3.19 17.68
CA ILE A 366 6.98 1.86 17.13
C ILE A 366 6.15 0.87 17.96
N PHE A 367 5.43 -0.01 17.28
CA PHE A 367 4.60 -1.02 17.92
C PHE A 367 5.26 -2.38 17.83
N HIS A 368 5.26 -3.12 18.93
CA HIS A 368 5.69 -4.51 18.98
C HIS A 368 4.54 -5.38 19.52
N GLU A 369 4.21 -6.46 18.83
CA GLU A 369 3.22 -7.45 19.27
C GLU A 369 3.70 -8.18 20.52
N VAL A 370 2.80 -8.37 21.48
CA VAL A 370 3.06 -9.10 22.72
C VAL A 370 2.70 -10.56 22.53
N HIS A 371 3.69 -11.45 22.60
CA HIS A 371 3.48 -12.90 22.47
C HIS A 371 3.18 -13.60 23.80
N GLY A 372 3.42 -12.93 24.92
CA GLY A 372 3.15 -13.44 26.25
C GLY A 372 4.24 -13.08 27.24
N ASP A 373 4.28 -13.81 28.33
CA ASP A 373 5.28 -13.69 29.37
C ASP A 373 5.94 -15.03 29.68
N ASP A 374 7.23 -14.99 30.00
CA ASP A 374 7.99 -16.13 30.52
C ASP A 374 8.28 -15.89 32.01
N LYS A 375 7.21 -15.83 32.84
CA LYS A 375 7.16 -15.60 34.30
C LYS A 375 7.81 -14.30 34.82
N GLU A 376 9.00 -13.98 34.36
CA GLU A 376 9.84 -12.83 34.71
C GLU A 376 10.02 -11.84 33.53
N TYR A 377 9.68 -12.24 32.30
CA TYR A 377 9.94 -11.43 31.09
C TYR A 377 8.68 -11.21 30.27
N LEU A 378 8.49 -9.98 29.80
CA LEU A 378 7.57 -9.66 28.72
C LEU A 378 8.21 -10.04 27.38
N VAL A 379 7.52 -10.82 26.56
CA VAL A 379 8.01 -11.29 25.26
C VAL A 379 7.29 -10.54 24.14
N VAL A 380 8.08 -9.87 23.29
CA VAL A 380 7.57 -9.11 22.14
C VAL A 380 8.24 -9.54 20.83
N ASP A 381 7.59 -9.27 19.69
CA ASP A 381 8.19 -9.47 18.37
C ASP A 381 9.36 -8.51 18.11
N SER A 382 10.36 -9.01 17.39
CA SER A 382 11.52 -8.32 16.82
C SER A 382 11.87 -6.95 17.46
N GLY A 383 12.26 -6.96 18.73
CA GLY A 383 12.58 -5.74 19.49
C GLY A 383 14.05 -5.35 19.41
N ALA A 384 14.69 -5.48 18.23
CA ALA A 384 16.13 -5.27 18.05
C ALA A 384 16.58 -3.82 18.34
N ASP A 385 15.66 -2.87 18.43
CA ASP A 385 15.94 -1.47 18.75
C ASP A 385 15.41 -1.02 20.12
N ILE A 386 14.85 -1.93 20.91
CA ILE A 386 14.43 -1.69 22.29
C ILE A 386 15.66 -1.67 23.19
N LYS A 387 15.73 -0.68 24.08
CA LYS A 387 16.86 -0.41 24.97
C LYS A 387 16.37 -0.20 26.40
N THR A 388 17.23 -0.52 27.36
CA THR A 388 17.05 -0.10 28.75
C THR A 388 16.86 1.42 28.81
N GLY A 389 15.85 1.86 29.57
CA GLY A 389 15.44 3.25 29.71
C GLY A 389 14.39 3.71 28.69
N ASP A 390 14.02 2.89 27.71
CA ASP A 390 12.88 3.22 26.85
C ASP A 390 11.57 3.17 27.64
N CYS A 391 10.67 4.12 27.38
CA CYS A 391 9.32 4.11 27.92
C CYS A 391 8.32 3.55 26.91
N PHE A 392 7.38 2.75 27.39
CA PHE A 392 6.29 2.18 26.58
C PHE A 392 4.96 2.17 27.32
N CYS A 393 3.88 2.13 26.53
CA CYS A 393 2.53 1.84 27.00
C CYS A 393 1.99 0.61 26.29
N PHE A 394 1.05 -0.09 26.91
CA PHE A 394 0.33 -1.18 26.24
C PHE A 394 -0.76 -0.61 25.35
N PHE A 395 -1.07 -1.33 24.28
CA PHE A 395 -2.13 -1.05 23.34
C PHE A 395 -2.94 -2.31 23.10
N LYS A 396 -4.25 -2.15 22.94
CA LYS A 396 -5.16 -3.22 22.55
C LYS A 396 -6.05 -2.81 21.39
N GLU A 397 -6.54 -3.80 20.68
CA GLU A 397 -7.61 -3.59 19.70
C GLU A 397 -8.89 -3.06 20.37
N ASP A 398 -9.50 -2.03 19.77
CA ASP A 398 -10.76 -1.47 20.22
C ASP A 398 -11.70 -1.17 19.04
N SER A 399 -12.90 -1.74 19.12
CA SER A 399 -13.89 -1.65 18.04
C SER A 399 -14.53 -0.26 17.93
N HIS A 400 -14.64 0.47 19.04
CA HIS A 400 -15.15 1.84 19.04
C HIS A 400 -14.15 2.80 18.38
N MET A 401 -12.86 2.66 18.68
CA MET A 401 -11.77 3.38 18.04
C MET A 401 -11.69 3.06 16.54
N ALA A 402 -11.73 1.78 16.18
CA ALA A 402 -11.75 1.37 14.78
C ALA A 402 -12.93 2.03 14.02
N SER A 403 -14.12 2.03 14.62
CA SER A 403 -15.33 2.61 14.02
C SER A 403 -15.30 4.14 13.96
N SER A 404 -14.80 4.81 15.00
CA SER A 404 -14.71 6.28 15.03
C SER A 404 -13.65 6.79 14.05
N SER A 405 -12.49 6.13 13.99
CA SER A 405 -11.43 6.45 13.02
C SER A 405 -11.90 6.22 11.59
N LEU A 406 -12.65 5.15 11.33
CA LEU A 406 -13.25 4.89 10.02
C LEU A 406 -14.20 6.03 9.59
N ARG A 407 -15.03 6.55 10.51
CA ARG A 407 -15.89 7.71 10.23
C ARG A 407 -15.07 8.96 9.89
N GLN A 408 -13.99 9.21 10.62
CA GLN A 408 -13.08 10.33 10.30
C GLN A 408 -12.49 10.21 8.89
N VAL A 409 -12.14 8.99 8.44
CA VAL A 409 -11.71 8.77 7.05
C VAL A 409 -12.84 9.06 6.06
N SER A 410 -14.07 8.60 6.35
CA SER A 410 -15.23 8.88 5.50
C SER A 410 -15.54 10.38 5.41
N ASP A 411 -15.41 11.13 6.51
CA ASP A 411 -15.60 12.58 6.52
C ASP A 411 -14.51 13.29 5.70
N LYS A 412 -13.24 12.91 5.84
CA LYS A 412 -12.14 13.42 4.98
C LYS A 412 -12.41 13.18 3.50
N PHE A 413 -12.91 12.00 3.14
CA PHE A 413 -13.23 11.66 1.75
C PHE A 413 -14.42 12.46 1.24
N ARG A 414 -15.39 12.73 2.10
CA ARG A 414 -16.51 13.63 1.80
C ARG A 414 -16.03 15.05 1.55
N ASP A 415 -15.14 15.57 2.37
CA ASP A 415 -14.54 16.90 2.20
C ASP A 415 -13.76 16.99 0.89
N LEU A 416 -12.98 15.95 0.57
CA LEU A 416 -12.26 15.87 -0.70
C LEU A 416 -13.22 15.81 -1.89
N LYS A 417 -14.31 15.04 -1.79
CA LYS A 417 -15.38 15.01 -2.81
C LYS A 417 -15.99 16.40 -3.01
N ILE A 418 -16.33 17.09 -1.93
CA ILE A 418 -16.84 18.47 -1.99
C ILE A 418 -15.81 19.39 -2.66
N SER A 419 -14.51 19.24 -2.37
CA SER A 419 -13.46 20.04 -3.03
C SER A 419 -13.37 19.81 -4.55
N CYS A 420 -13.67 18.60 -5.02
CA CYS A 420 -13.84 18.30 -6.45
C CYS A 420 -15.07 19.01 -7.03
N ASP A 421 -16.14 19.14 -6.23
CA ASP A 421 -17.44 19.68 -6.65
C ASP A 421 -17.54 21.21 -6.57
N VAL A 422 -16.91 21.88 -5.58
CA VAL A 422 -17.00 23.35 -5.31
C VAL A 422 -16.47 24.24 -6.44
N GLY A 423 -15.89 23.65 -7.49
CA GLY A 423 -15.87 24.28 -8.82
C GLY A 423 -17.28 24.57 -9.42
N ASN A 424 -18.39 24.32 -8.71
CA ASN A 424 -19.77 24.53 -9.17
C ASN A 424 -20.60 25.61 -8.45
N SER A 425 -20.24 26.13 -7.27
CA SER A 425 -21.16 27.05 -6.57
C SER A 425 -20.50 28.02 -5.58
N ASP A 426 -20.76 29.30 -5.81
CA ASP A 426 -20.69 30.44 -4.89
C ASP A 426 -19.36 30.82 -4.22
N ARG A 427 -18.43 31.36 -5.03
CA ARG A 427 -17.81 32.69 -4.76
C ARG A 427 -17.44 33.39 -6.08
N GLN A 428 -18.41 34.08 -6.68
CA GLN A 428 -18.08 35.14 -7.64
C GLN A 428 -17.30 36.25 -6.93
N ARG A 429 -15.99 36.32 -7.19
CA ARG A 429 -15.33 37.47 -7.81
C ARG A 429 -13.86 37.14 -8.03
N ILE A 430 -13.48 37.08 -9.32
CA ILE A 430 -12.13 36.96 -9.88
C ILE A 430 -11.51 35.55 -9.86
N ARG A 431 -12.12 34.60 -10.60
CA ARG A 431 -11.37 33.53 -11.27
C ARG A 431 -11.93 33.35 -12.69
N PRO A 432 -11.09 33.21 -13.73
CA PRO A 432 -11.56 32.98 -15.10
C PRO A 432 -12.31 31.64 -15.17
N ALA A 433 -13.31 31.58 -16.05
CA ALA A 433 -14.31 30.50 -16.20
C ALA A 433 -13.75 29.10 -16.56
N ASN A 434 -12.43 28.91 -16.57
CA ASN A 434 -11.73 27.71 -17.02
C ASN A 434 -10.88 27.04 -15.90
N SER A 435 -11.25 27.16 -14.62
CA SER A 435 -10.58 26.36 -13.59
C SER A 435 -11.08 24.92 -13.66
N GLU A 436 -10.30 24.06 -14.33
CA GLU A 436 -10.63 22.64 -14.50
C GLU A 436 -10.72 21.92 -13.15
N LYS A 437 -11.75 21.08 -13.01
CA LYS A 437 -12.12 20.43 -11.75
C LYS A 437 -11.21 19.24 -11.43
N MET A 438 -10.77 19.14 -10.18
CA MET A 438 -10.10 17.95 -9.66
C MET A 438 -11.05 16.74 -9.74
N LYS A 439 -10.52 15.57 -10.08
CA LYS A 439 -11.27 14.32 -10.17
C LYS A 439 -10.55 13.20 -9.45
N ILE A 440 -11.29 12.39 -8.72
CA ILE A 440 -10.80 11.11 -8.17
C ILE A 440 -10.92 10.04 -9.25
N PHE A 441 -9.86 9.28 -9.49
CA PHE A 441 -9.83 8.27 -10.57
C PHE A 441 -9.46 6.86 -10.11
N GLY A 442 -9.06 6.68 -8.85
CA GLY A 442 -8.73 5.36 -8.31
C GLY A 442 -8.38 5.36 -6.84
N GLY A 443 -8.47 4.18 -6.23
CA GLY A 443 -8.05 3.94 -4.85
C GLY A 443 -7.45 2.56 -4.62
N ILE A 444 -6.57 2.48 -3.61
CA ILE A 444 -5.99 1.24 -3.10
C ILE A 444 -6.15 1.22 -1.57
N ILE A 445 -6.55 0.08 -1.00
CA ILE A 445 -6.68 -0.11 0.46
C ILE A 445 -5.78 -1.26 0.92
N PHE A 446 -5.09 -1.05 2.04
CA PHE A 446 -4.43 -2.08 2.83
C PHE A 446 -5.14 -2.16 4.18
N SER A 447 -5.74 -3.29 4.53
CA SER A 447 -6.52 -3.42 5.76
C SER A 447 -6.07 -4.61 6.58
N CYS A 448 -6.05 -4.45 7.90
CA CYS A 448 -5.74 -5.56 8.78
C CYS A 448 -6.78 -6.67 8.64
N ILE A 449 -6.35 -7.94 8.66
CA ILE A 449 -7.25 -9.09 8.61
C ILE A 449 -8.20 -9.19 9.82
N SER A 450 -7.82 -8.63 10.99
CA SER A 450 -8.68 -8.61 12.18
C SER A 450 -9.82 -7.58 12.08
N ARG A 451 -9.72 -6.62 11.15
CA ARG A 451 -10.76 -5.60 10.93
C ARG A 451 -12.05 -6.23 10.40
N GLY A 452 -13.18 -5.85 11.02
CA GLY A 452 -14.52 -6.21 10.56
C GLY A 452 -15.06 -7.55 11.07
N LYS A 453 -14.33 -8.27 11.94
CA LYS A 453 -14.70 -9.62 12.40
C LYS A 453 -15.88 -9.77 13.41
N PRO A 454 -16.38 -8.77 14.17
CA PRO A 454 -17.48 -9.07 15.12
C PRO A 454 -18.91 -8.63 14.74
N HIS A 455 -19.22 -8.02 13.59
CA HIS A 455 -20.50 -7.28 13.45
C HIS A 455 -21.41 -7.61 12.25
N GLY A 456 -21.16 -8.67 11.48
CA GLY A 456 -22.10 -9.14 10.45
C GLY A 456 -22.44 -8.14 9.33
N LYS A 457 -21.70 -7.01 9.24
CA LYS A 457 -21.83 -6.02 8.16
C LYS A 457 -20.71 -6.23 7.17
N ALA A 458 -21.06 -6.66 5.96
CA ALA A 458 -20.14 -6.77 4.84
C ALA A 458 -19.53 -5.39 4.50
N ASN A 459 -18.28 -5.39 4.02
CA ASN A 459 -17.61 -4.24 3.41
C ASN A 459 -17.35 -3.03 4.35
N LEU A 460 -17.23 -3.27 5.66
CA LEU A 460 -17.06 -2.18 6.64
C LEU A 460 -15.73 -1.44 6.47
N GLY A 461 -14.64 -2.12 6.09
CA GLY A 461 -13.36 -1.46 5.82
C GLY A 461 -13.41 -0.58 4.58
N SER A 462 -14.14 -1.01 3.55
CA SER A 462 -14.21 -0.29 2.27
C SER A 462 -15.27 0.82 2.23
N SER A 463 -16.10 0.95 3.26
CA SER A 463 -17.25 1.88 3.26
C SER A 463 -16.89 3.34 2.99
N PRO A 464 -15.77 3.92 3.51
CA PRO A 464 -15.39 5.30 3.19
C PRO A 464 -15.25 5.55 1.69
N PHE A 465 -14.75 4.56 0.94
CA PHE A 465 -14.64 4.63 -0.51
C PHE A 465 -15.99 4.43 -1.20
N LEU A 466 -16.70 3.35 -0.85
CA LEU A 466 -17.94 2.96 -1.54
C LEU A 466 -19.04 4.00 -1.39
N GLU A 467 -19.12 4.68 -0.25
CA GLU A 467 -20.11 5.72 0.02
C GLU A 467 -19.78 7.04 -0.68
N ASN A 468 -18.50 7.43 -0.70
CA ASN A 468 -18.10 8.72 -1.26
C ASN A 468 -17.82 8.66 -2.77
N PHE A 469 -17.28 7.53 -3.27
CA PHE A 469 -16.80 7.35 -4.63
C PHE A 469 -17.25 5.99 -5.25
N PRO A 470 -18.56 5.72 -5.36
CA PRO A 470 -19.08 4.39 -5.74
C PRO A 470 -18.63 3.89 -7.12
N ASP A 471 -18.43 4.81 -8.07
CA ASP A 471 -18.03 4.52 -9.45
C ASP A 471 -16.52 4.55 -9.66
N VAL A 472 -15.74 4.90 -8.64
CA VAL A 472 -14.28 4.94 -8.72
C VAL A 472 -13.72 3.53 -8.52
N PRO A 473 -12.81 3.06 -9.39
CA PRO A 473 -12.13 1.78 -9.21
C PRO A 473 -11.38 1.72 -7.89
N LEU A 474 -11.67 0.67 -7.12
CA LEU A 474 -11.06 0.37 -5.84
C LEU A 474 -10.48 -1.05 -5.87
N ALA A 475 -9.24 -1.18 -5.44
CA ALA A 475 -8.59 -2.45 -5.17
C ALA A 475 -7.98 -2.46 -3.77
N GLY A 476 -7.63 -3.62 -3.26
CA GLY A 476 -6.92 -3.70 -2.00
C GLY A 476 -6.63 -5.12 -1.55
N SER A 477 -5.98 -5.21 -0.41
CA SER A 477 -5.66 -6.47 0.25
C SER A 477 -5.92 -6.41 1.75
N PHE A 478 -6.19 -7.59 2.31
CA PHE A 478 -6.06 -7.79 3.74
C PHE A 478 -4.64 -8.22 4.07
N CYS A 479 -3.99 -7.53 5.00
CA CYS A 479 -2.59 -7.75 5.37
C CYS A 479 -2.39 -7.84 6.89
N VAL A 480 -1.14 -8.07 7.28
CA VAL A 480 -0.69 -8.11 8.68
C VAL A 480 0.42 -7.09 8.86
N GLY A 481 0.07 -5.90 9.33
CA GLY A 481 0.98 -4.76 9.42
C GLY A 481 0.81 -3.86 8.21
N GLU A 482 0.04 -2.79 8.39
CA GLU A 482 -0.24 -1.81 7.35
C GLU A 482 0.85 -0.72 7.37
N ILE A 483 1.51 -0.50 6.24
CA ILE A 483 2.50 0.57 6.12
C ILE A 483 1.75 1.86 5.78
N CYS A 484 1.98 2.93 6.55
CA CYS A 484 1.39 4.24 6.28
C CYS A 484 2.30 5.38 6.73
N ARG A 485 2.66 6.22 5.77
CA ARG A 485 3.28 7.52 5.98
C ARG A 485 2.60 8.52 5.06
N GLY A 486 2.02 9.56 5.66
CA GLY A 486 1.42 10.67 4.96
C GLY A 486 1.67 11.97 5.70
N ASP A 487 1.07 13.05 5.20
CA ASP A 487 1.09 14.33 5.90
C ASP A 487 0.43 14.25 7.28
N SER A 488 0.60 15.28 8.12
CA SER A 488 -0.03 15.31 9.44
C SER A 488 -1.56 15.19 9.39
N SER A 489 -2.18 15.62 8.27
CA SER A 489 -3.62 15.47 8.05
C SER A 489 -4.04 14.01 7.92
N SER A 490 -3.16 13.13 7.43
CA SER A 490 -3.41 11.70 7.20
C SER A 490 -3.78 10.94 8.48
N TYR A 491 -3.27 11.37 9.64
CA TYR A 491 -3.49 10.73 10.95
C TYR A 491 -4.75 11.21 11.70
N GLY A 492 -5.51 12.18 11.15
CA GLY A 492 -6.77 12.65 11.76
C GLY A 492 -6.54 13.50 13.03
N GLN A 493 -7.62 13.82 13.76
CA GLN A 493 -7.57 14.61 15.01
C GLN A 493 -6.90 13.88 16.20
N LEU A 494 -6.07 12.86 15.95
CA LEU A 494 -5.01 12.47 16.88
C LEU A 494 -3.94 13.60 17.03
N SER A 495 -4.08 14.69 16.27
CA SER A 495 -3.15 15.82 16.15
C SER A 495 -3.29 16.93 17.21
N GLU A 496 -4.12 16.79 18.24
CA GLU A 496 -4.05 17.68 19.40
C GLU A 496 -3.20 17.01 20.50
N GLU A 497 -1.97 17.51 20.63
CA GLU A 497 -1.03 17.26 21.74
C GLU A 497 -0.67 15.78 22.01
N GLY A 498 0.24 15.21 21.19
CA GLY A 498 0.96 13.99 21.58
C GLY A 498 1.08 12.87 20.55
N SER A 499 0.52 13.00 19.33
CA SER A 499 0.67 11.95 18.32
C SER A 499 2.09 11.88 17.77
N HIS A 500 2.76 10.77 18.08
CA HIS A 500 4.06 10.41 17.54
C HIS A 500 3.91 9.83 16.13
N ARG A 501 4.83 10.15 15.22
CA ARG A 501 4.80 9.60 13.86
C ARG A 501 4.99 8.08 13.89
N CYS A 502 4.13 7.35 13.22
CA CYS A 502 4.21 5.90 13.12
C CYS A 502 4.07 5.52 11.65
N CYS A 503 4.93 4.61 11.17
CA CYS A 503 4.92 4.16 9.77
C CYS A 503 4.38 2.74 9.59
N LEU A 504 4.25 1.99 10.69
CA LEU A 504 3.75 0.63 10.70
C LEU A 504 2.60 0.52 11.69
N HIS A 505 1.41 0.19 11.18
CA HIS A 505 0.18 0.16 11.95
C HIS A 505 -0.38 -1.25 12.03
N TYR A 506 -1.08 -1.51 13.13
CA TYR A 506 -1.73 -2.78 13.40
C TYR A 506 -3.21 -2.55 13.71
N ASN A 507 -4.02 -3.56 13.42
CA ASN A 507 -5.48 -3.45 13.48
C ASN A 507 -5.97 -2.15 12.82
N SER A 508 -5.44 -1.80 11.64
CA SER A 508 -5.72 -0.54 10.96
C SER A 508 -6.21 -0.75 9.53
N SER A 509 -6.65 0.32 8.89
CA SER A 509 -6.88 0.34 7.45
C SER A 509 -6.25 1.60 6.86
N VAL A 510 -5.42 1.43 5.84
CA VAL A 510 -4.71 2.49 5.13
C VAL A 510 -5.30 2.65 3.75
N TYR A 511 -5.61 3.89 3.40
CA TYR A 511 -6.28 4.25 2.17
C TYR A 511 -5.37 5.13 1.34
N LEU A 512 -5.08 4.72 0.10
CA LEU A 512 -4.42 5.52 -0.91
C LEU A 512 -5.45 5.94 -1.96
N LEU A 513 -5.67 7.24 -2.10
CA LEU A 513 -6.60 7.81 -3.07
C LEU A 513 -5.84 8.62 -4.11
N MET A 514 -6.18 8.44 -5.38
CA MET A 514 -5.51 9.11 -6.48
C MET A 514 -6.44 10.14 -7.12
N SER A 515 -5.96 11.38 -7.21
CA SER A 515 -6.69 12.50 -7.81
C SER A 515 -5.92 13.12 -8.97
N TYR A 516 -6.65 13.75 -9.89
CA TYR A 516 -6.11 14.42 -11.05
C TYR A 516 -6.70 15.82 -11.17
N THR A 517 -5.84 16.83 -11.30
CA THR A 517 -6.23 18.20 -11.64
C THR A 517 -5.80 18.47 -13.07
N PRO A 518 -6.73 18.63 -14.03
CA PRO A 518 -6.38 18.88 -15.43
C PRO A 518 -5.59 20.21 -15.59
N SER A 519 -4.80 20.32 -16.65
CA SER A 519 -3.95 21.50 -16.86
C SER A 519 -4.71 22.65 -17.50
N SER A 520 -4.69 23.82 -16.85
CA SER A 520 -5.30 25.07 -17.34
C SER A 520 -4.89 25.54 -18.75
N GLN A 521 -3.85 24.94 -19.35
CA GLN A 521 -3.44 25.17 -20.74
C GLN A 521 -3.99 24.06 -21.64
N GLY A 522 -5.26 24.21 -22.04
CA GLY A 522 -5.96 23.21 -22.86
C GLY A 522 -7.24 23.74 -23.48
N SER A 523 -7.12 24.79 -24.30
CA SER A 523 -8.15 25.21 -25.26
C SER A 523 -7.54 25.45 -26.61
#